data_AF-A0AA51UM05-F1
#
_entry.id   AF-A0AA51UM05-F1
#
_cell.length_a   1.000
_cell.length_b   1.000
_cell.length_c   1.000
_cell.angle_alpha   90.00
_cell.angle_beta   90.00
_cell.angle_gamma   90.00
#
_symmetry.space_group_name_H-M   'P 1'
#
loop_
_entity.id
_entity.type
_entity.pdbx_description
1 polymer ?
#
loop_
_entity_poly.entity_id
_entity_poly.type
_entity_poly.pdbx_seq_one_letter_code
_entity_poly.pdbx_strand_id
1 'polypeptide(L)'
;MNNEMADQGAENSAPHTYDRKELIEAVVVKHKKYIDEYTVEFIELEGKMKELLDNIDSSRKNRTEVLEKIEILTEKRQLFYHQAEKLLDELAESVSNSDFTREKSHAMEKLAKVKGSLSPEEEQKQVDSILQSISELSSKASGIDDKLAVIVEKIKDALGYKLEMSSIDSSEESFNSNMSSYEEGIKEIEPRYKWLENRINSHKEAQGYWEKQPLVSDKQEVEA
;
A
#
# COMPACT_ATOMS: atom_id res chain seq x y z
N MET A 1 47.28 -18.49 80.76
CA MET A 1 48.27 -17.67 80.03
C MET A 1 47.95 -17.87 78.56
N ASN A 2 47.17 -16.96 77.98
CA ASN A 2 46.76 -16.97 76.58
C ASN A 2 47.48 -15.83 75.88
N ASN A 3 48.21 -16.10 74.79
CA ASN A 3 48.06 -15.38 73.52
C ASN A 3 48.93 -16.04 72.43
N GLU A 4 48.43 -17.12 71.84
CA GLU A 4 48.75 -17.47 70.45
C GLU A 4 47.56 -17.00 69.62
N MET A 5 47.68 -15.85 68.95
CA MET A 5 46.75 -15.47 67.89
C MET A 5 47.47 -14.65 66.81
N ALA A 6 47.57 -15.29 65.66
CA ALA A 6 47.30 -14.72 64.34
C ALA A 6 48.12 -13.50 63.93
N ASP A 7 49.27 -13.76 63.30
CA ASP A 7 49.76 -12.93 62.20
C ASP A 7 49.58 -13.71 60.89
N GLN A 8 48.34 -13.75 60.40
CA GLN A 8 48.07 -14.07 59.01
C GLN A 8 47.80 -12.73 58.32
N GLY A 9 48.83 -12.27 57.60
CA GLY A 9 48.83 -11.01 56.87
C GLY A 9 47.58 -10.88 56.01
N ALA A 10 46.95 -9.71 56.13
CA ALA A 10 45.86 -9.29 55.27
C ALA A 10 46.24 -9.47 53.80
N GLU A 11 45.45 -10.24 53.05
CA GLU A 11 45.49 -10.22 51.60
C GLU A 11 45.25 -8.77 51.15
N ASN A 12 46.31 -8.17 50.58
CA ASN A 12 46.30 -6.83 50.02
C ASN A 12 45.19 -6.72 48.96
N SER A 13 44.01 -6.27 49.39
CA SER A 13 42.93 -5.81 48.53
C SER A 13 43.24 -4.38 48.05
N ALA A 14 44.42 -4.19 47.45
CA ALA A 14 44.75 -2.93 46.81
C ALA A 14 43.90 -2.79 45.54
N PRO A 15 43.28 -1.63 45.28
CA PRO A 15 42.56 -1.40 44.03
C PRO A 15 43.48 -1.67 42.84
N HIS A 16 43.07 -2.55 41.93
CA HIS A 16 43.80 -2.79 40.69
C HIS A 16 43.75 -1.53 39.83
N THR A 17 44.88 -0.83 39.71
CA THR A 17 45.06 0.31 38.82
C THR A 17 45.53 -0.22 37.47
N TYR A 18 44.69 -0.06 36.45
CA TYR A 18 45.02 -0.39 35.06
C TYR A 18 46.10 0.53 34.53
N ASP A 19 47.03 0.00 33.73
CA ASP A 19 47.97 0.83 32.97
C ASP A 19 47.26 1.54 31.80
N ARG A 20 47.90 2.58 31.25
CA ARG A 20 47.29 3.37 30.17
C ARG A 20 46.91 2.54 28.94
N LYS A 21 47.67 1.49 28.63
CA LYS A 21 47.39 0.60 27.48
C LYS A 21 46.13 -0.23 27.74
N GLU A 22 46.03 -0.84 28.91
CA GLU A 22 44.86 -1.62 29.35
C GLU A 22 43.60 -0.75 29.36
N LEU A 23 43.70 0.51 29.79
CA LEU A 23 42.59 1.46 29.76
C LEU A 23 42.12 1.78 28.33
N ILE A 24 43.05 2.05 27.41
CA ILE A 24 42.72 2.34 26.00
C ILE A 24 42.06 1.11 25.36
N GLU A 25 42.62 -0.08 25.55
CA GLU A 25 42.05 -1.33 25.02
C GLU A 25 40.64 -1.59 25.58
N ALA A 26 40.44 -1.42 26.89
CA ALA A 26 39.14 -1.58 27.52
C ALA A 26 38.10 -0.58 26.99
N VAL A 27 38.50 0.68 26.73
CA VAL A 27 37.62 1.71 26.15
C VAL A 27 37.24 1.36 24.71
N VAL A 28 38.20 0.92 23.89
CA VAL A 28 37.93 0.48 22.51
C VAL A 28 36.94 -0.69 22.49
N VAL A 29 37.16 -1.72 23.34
CA VAL A 29 36.25 -2.86 23.48
C VAL A 29 34.85 -2.42 23.90
N LYS A 30 34.75 -1.46 24.81
CA LYS A 30 33.47 -0.90 25.25
C LYS A 30 32.73 -0.17 24.13
N HIS A 31 33.42 0.66 23.34
CA HIS A 31 32.80 1.32 22.18
C HIS A 31 32.32 0.31 21.14
N LYS A 32 33.14 -0.70 20.83
CA LYS A 32 32.77 -1.78 19.91
C LYS A 32 31.51 -2.52 20.37
N LYS A 33 31.45 -2.90 21.66
CA LYS A 33 30.29 -3.55 22.24
C LYS A 33 29.00 -2.74 22.04
N TYR A 34 29.04 -1.43 22.32
CA TYR A 34 27.87 -0.57 22.10
C TYR A 34 27.49 -0.42 20.63
N ILE A 35 28.47 -0.35 19.73
CA ILE A 35 28.19 -0.32 18.29
C ILE A 35 27.45 -1.60 17.88
N ASP A 36 27.94 -2.77 18.29
CA ASP A 36 27.34 -4.06 17.96
C ASP A 36 25.90 -4.15 18.50
N GLU A 37 25.70 -3.80 19.78
CA GLU A 37 24.37 -3.81 20.42
C GLU A 37 23.38 -2.86 19.72
N TYR A 38 23.77 -1.62 19.46
CA TYR A 38 22.89 -0.65 18.80
C TYR A 38 22.65 -0.99 17.33
N THR A 39 23.63 -1.59 16.65
CA THR A 39 23.50 -1.96 15.22
C THR A 39 22.44 -3.04 15.02
N VAL A 40 22.32 -4.00 15.95
CA VAL A 40 21.27 -5.04 15.86
C VAL A 40 19.88 -4.42 15.89
N GLU A 41 19.61 -3.54 16.86
CA GLU A 41 18.33 -2.84 16.96
C GLU A 41 18.10 -1.91 15.76
N PHE A 42 19.15 -1.23 15.30
CA PHE A 42 19.07 -0.31 14.16
C PHE A 42 18.65 -1.03 12.88
N ILE A 43 19.23 -2.20 12.58
CA ILE A 43 18.89 -3.00 11.40
C ILE A 43 17.42 -3.47 11.47
N GLU A 44 16.92 -3.83 12.65
CA GLU A 44 15.51 -4.20 12.81
C GLU A 44 14.58 -3.01 12.49
N LEU A 45 14.88 -1.83 13.02
CA LEU A 45 14.10 -0.63 12.75
C LEU A 45 14.23 -0.15 11.30
N GLU A 46 15.39 -0.33 10.68
CA GLU A 46 15.61 -0.04 9.26
C GLU A 46 14.71 -0.93 8.39
N GLY A 47 14.62 -2.23 8.71
CA GLY A 47 13.71 -3.16 8.04
C GLY A 47 12.25 -2.72 8.14
N LYS A 48 11.79 -2.37 9.36
CA LYS A 48 10.41 -1.88 9.59
C LYS A 48 10.14 -0.56 8.88
N MET A 49 11.08 0.38 8.92
CA MET A 49 10.95 1.66 8.22
C MET A 49 10.82 1.46 6.72
N LYS A 50 11.65 0.58 6.14
CA LYS A 50 11.58 0.24 4.73
C LYS A 50 10.23 -0.40 4.38
N GLU A 51 9.77 -1.37 5.16
CA GLU A 51 8.48 -2.02 4.95
C GLU A 51 7.31 -1.02 4.95
N LEU A 52 7.29 -0.07 5.89
CA LEU A 52 6.27 0.97 5.95
C LEU A 52 6.30 1.91 4.73
N LEU A 53 7.49 2.30 4.28
CA LEU A 53 7.66 3.13 3.08
C LEU A 53 7.22 2.38 1.82
N ASP A 54 7.63 1.12 1.68
CA ASP A 54 7.23 0.25 0.56
C ASP A 54 5.70 0.05 0.55
N ASN A 55 5.07 -0.10 1.72
CA ASN A 55 3.61 -0.20 1.85
C ASN A 55 2.89 1.10 1.46
N ILE A 56 3.45 2.26 1.80
CA ILE A 56 2.92 3.57 1.39
C ILE A 56 2.95 3.70 -0.15
N ASP A 57 4.09 3.41 -0.75
CA ASP A 57 4.26 3.54 -2.20
C ASP A 57 3.40 2.53 -2.97
N SER A 58 3.35 1.28 -2.49
CA SER A 58 2.46 0.25 -3.01
C SER A 58 0.98 0.66 -2.90
N SER A 59 0.56 1.19 -1.76
CA SER A 59 -0.82 1.65 -1.56
C SER A 59 -1.19 2.80 -2.50
N ARG A 60 -0.29 3.76 -2.71
CA ARG A 60 -0.49 4.87 -3.66
C ARG A 60 -0.62 4.35 -5.09
N LYS A 61 0.27 3.46 -5.50
CA LYS A 61 0.24 2.84 -6.83
C LYS A 61 -1.06 2.06 -7.05
N ASN A 62 -1.44 1.23 -6.09
CA ASN A 62 -2.69 0.47 -6.14
C ASN A 62 -3.91 1.39 -6.24
N ARG A 63 -3.93 2.53 -5.52
CA ARG A 63 -5.01 3.52 -5.64
C ARG A 63 -5.10 4.08 -7.06
N THR A 64 -3.98 4.44 -7.67
CA THR A 64 -3.97 4.94 -9.05
C THR A 64 -4.50 3.88 -10.02
N GLU A 65 -4.03 2.63 -9.91
CA GLU A 65 -4.48 1.52 -10.77
C GLU A 65 -5.99 1.23 -10.62
N VAL A 66 -6.50 1.27 -9.38
CA VAL A 66 -7.92 1.09 -9.10
C VAL A 66 -8.76 2.21 -9.72
N LEU A 67 -8.33 3.46 -9.61
CA LEU A 67 -9.05 4.59 -10.19
C LEU A 67 -9.04 4.57 -11.72
N GLU A 68 -7.90 4.24 -12.33
CA GLU A 68 -7.77 4.07 -13.78
C GLU A 68 -8.68 2.93 -14.27
N LYS A 69 -8.73 1.82 -13.54
CA LYS A 69 -9.64 0.71 -13.86
C LYS A 69 -11.10 1.15 -13.84
N ILE A 70 -11.51 1.95 -12.85
CA ILE A 70 -12.88 2.48 -12.76
C ILE A 70 -13.20 3.41 -13.92
N GLU A 71 -12.27 4.26 -14.32
CA GLU A 71 -12.41 5.14 -15.48
C GLU A 71 -12.62 4.33 -16.77
N ILE A 72 -11.76 3.34 -17.02
CA ILE A 72 -11.88 2.45 -18.18
C ILE A 72 -13.23 1.72 -18.20
N LEU A 73 -13.68 1.20 -17.06
CA LEU A 73 -14.98 0.52 -16.97
C LEU A 73 -16.14 1.50 -17.21
N THR A 74 -16.02 2.74 -16.76
CA THR A 74 -17.01 3.80 -17.01
C THR A 74 -17.12 4.11 -18.49
N GLU A 75 -15.99 4.30 -19.17
CA GLU A 75 -15.95 4.54 -20.61
C GLU A 75 -16.52 3.37 -21.41
N LYS A 76 -16.14 2.13 -21.06
CA LYS A 76 -16.67 0.92 -21.70
C LYS A 76 -18.18 0.82 -21.50
N ARG A 77 -18.68 1.02 -20.28
CA ARG A 77 -20.13 1.04 -20.02
C ARG A 77 -20.86 2.04 -20.91
N GLN A 78 -20.36 3.28 -21.00
CA GLN A 78 -20.98 4.31 -21.83
C GLN A 78 -20.94 3.96 -23.33
N LEU A 79 -19.80 3.47 -23.81
CA LEU A 79 -19.61 3.06 -25.20
C LEU A 79 -20.61 1.97 -25.60
N PHE A 80 -20.80 0.95 -24.76
CA PHE A 80 -21.68 -0.17 -25.07
C PHE A 80 -23.16 0.25 -25.06
N TYR A 81 -23.59 1.12 -24.14
CA TYR A 81 -24.93 1.70 -24.21
C TYR A 81 -25.14 2.57 -25.46
N HIS A 82 -24.13 3.34 -25.88
CA HIS A 82 -24.22 4.10 -27.12
C HIS A 82 -24.26 3.20 -28.36
N GLN A 83 -23.50 2.11 -28.40
CA GLN A 83 -23.57 1.12 -29.47
C GLN A 83 -24.95 0.46 -29.55
N ALA A 84 -25.53 0.07 -28.40
CA ALA A 84 -26.87 -0.50 -28.35
C ALA A 84 -27.93 0.46 -28.91
N GLU A 85 -27.88 1.74 -28.52
CA GLU A 85 -28.74 2.80 -29.03
C GLU A 85 -28.60 2.96 -30.55
N LYS A 86 -27.37 3.08 -31.05
CA LYS A 86 -27.10 3.25 -32.48
C LYS A 86 -27.61 2.07 -33.30
N LEU A 87 -27.36 0.84 -32.86
CA LEU A 87 -27.83 -0.38 -33.52
C LEU A 87 -29.36 -0.45 -33.53
N LEU A 88 -30.02 -0.01 -32.45
CA LEU A 88 -31.47 0.06 -32.37
C LEU A 88 -32.05 1.12 -33.32
N ASP A 89 -31.35 2.24 -33.51
CA ASP A 89 -31.70 3.25 -34.50
C ASP A 89 -31.53 2.75 -35.94
N GLU A 90 -30.39 2.15 -36.27
CA GLU A 90 -30.12 1.54 -37.58
C GLU A 90 -31.13 0.44 -37.93
N LEU A 91 -31.58 -0.33 -36.93
CA LEU A 91 -32.60 -1.36 -37.13
C LEU A 91 -33.94 -0.75 -37.59
N ALA A 92 -34.30 0.43 -37.08
CA ALA A 92 -35.54 1.09 -37.41
C ALA A 92 -35.61 1.57 -38.87
N GLU A 93 -34.47 1.87 -39.50
CA GLU A 93 -34.41 2.21 -40.92
C GLU A 93 -34.81 1.01 -41.81
N SER A 94 -34.65 -0.21 -41.30
CA SER A 94 -34.97 -1.45 -42.01
C SER A 94 -36.37 -2.01 -41.74
N VAL A 95 -37.14 -1.41 -40.82
CA VAL A 95 -38.46 -1.91 -40.41
C VAL A 95 -39.52 -0.82 -40.54
N SER A 96 -40.44 -0.98 -41.50
CA SER A 96 -41.58 -0.08 -41.70
C SER A 96 -42.84 -0.63 -41.00
N ASN A 97 -42.87 -0.60 -39.67
CA ASN A 97 -44.04 -1.00 -38.86
C ASN A 97 -44.27 0.00 -37.71
N SER A 98 -45.48 0.58 -37.61
CA SER A 98 -45.82 1.57 -36.58
C SER A 98 -45.75 1.02 -35.15
N ASP A 99 -46.11 -0.25 -34.94
CA ASP A 99 -46.05 -0.89 -33.63
C ASP A 99 -44.59 -1.12 -33.20
N PHE A 100 -43.72 -1.45 -34.15
CA PHE A 100 -42.28 -1.56 -33.94
C PHE A 100 -41.69 -0.21 -33.53
N THR A 101 -42.02 0.86 -34.25
CA THR A 101 -41.54 2.22 -33.95
C THR A 101 -41.92 2.68 -32.54
N ARG A 102 -43.14 2.35 -32.09
CA ARG A 102 -43.60 2.68 -30.73
C ARG A 102 -42.76 1.97 -29.67
N GLU A 103 -42.59 0.65 -29.79
CA GLU A 103 -41.84 -0.12 -28.78
C GLU A 103 -40.35 0.23 -28.78
N LYS A 104 -39.78 0.52 -29.96
CA LYS A 104 -38.42 1.03 -30.10
C LYS A 104 -38.24 2.35 -29.35
N SER A 105 -39.20 3.27 -29.47
CA SER A 105 -39.15 4.56 -28.79
C SER A 105 -39.11 4.39 -27.26
N HIS A 106 -39.86 3.42 -26.74
CA HIS A 106 -39.86 3.08 -25.32
C HIS A 106 -38.53 2.48 -24.86
N ALA A 107 -37.92 1.59 -25.67
CA ALA A 107 -36.59 1.06 -25.40
C ALA A 107 -35.50 2.17 -25.42
N MET A 108 -35.58 3.10 -26.37
CA MET A 108 -34.67 4.26 -26.47
C MET A 108 -34.78 5.19 -25.26
N GLU A 109 -36.00 5.47 -24.77
CA GLU A 109 -36.20 6.29 -23.58
C GLU A 109 -35.54 5.67 -22.34
N LYS A 110 -35.66 4.35 -22.17
CA LYS A 110 -35.00 3.62 -21.08
C LYS A 110 -33.48 3.57 -21.24
N LEU A 111 -32.98 3.40 -22.47
CA LEU A 111 -31.54 3.47 -22.78
C LEU A 111 -30.94 4.84 -22.42
N ALA A 112 -31.70 5.93 -22.62
CA ALA A 112 -31.27 7.25 -22.19
C ALA A 112 -31.14 7.36 -20.66
N LYS A 113 -32.00 6.67 -19.89
CA LYS A 113 -31.97 6.67 -18.42
C LYS A 113 -30.75 5.94 -17.86
N VAL A 114 -30.37 4.80 -18.44
CA VAL A 114 -29.20 4.03 -17.97
C VAL A 114 -27.86 4.72 -18.25
N LYS A 115 -27.80 5.70 -19.16
CA LYS A 115 -26.57 6.49 -19.36
C LYS A 115 -26.24 7.42 -18.19
N GLY A 116 -27.20 7.72 -17.32
CA GLY A 116 -26.98 8.49 -16.10
C GLY A 116 -26.21 7.73 -15.01
N SER A 117 -25.87 8.43 -13.93
CA SER A 117 -25.35 7.81 -12.71
C SER A 117 -26.49 7.18 -11.91
N LEU A 118 -26.74 5.90 -12.15
CA LEU A 118 -27.68 5.08 -11.37
C LEU A 118 -26.93 4.21 -10.36
N SER A 119 -27.60 3.78 -9.29
CA SER A 119 -27.08 2.66 -8.50
C SER A 119 -27.04 1.37 -9.34
N PRO A 120 -26.21 0.37 -9.00
CA PRO A 120 -26.23 -0.92 -9.67
C PRO A 120 -27.62 -1.57 -9.68
N GLU A 121 -28.39 -1.50 -8.59
CA GLU A 121 -29.73 -2.09 -8.53
C GLU A 121 -30.74 -1.32 -9.39
N GLU A 122 -30.65 0.01 -9.43
CA GLU A 122 -31.50 0.84 -10.27
C GLU A 122 -31.22 0.59 -11.76
N GLU A 123 -29.95 0.48 -12.11
CA GLU A 123 -29.50 0.19 -13.47
C GLU A 123 -29.96 -1.19 -13.92
N GLN A 124 -29.84 -2.22 -13.07
CA GLN A 124 -30.36 -3.55 -13.34
C GLN A 124 -31.86 -3.52 -13.67
N LYS A 125 -32.67 -2.81 -12.87
CA LYS A 125 -34.12 -2.69 -13.12
C LYS A 125 -34.42 -2.03 -14.46
N GLN A 126 -33.68 -0.99 -14.84
CA GLN A 126 -33.84 -0.35 -16.14
C GLN A 126 -33.42 -1.30 -17.27
N VAL A 127 -32.31 -2.02 -17.12
CA VAL A 127 -31.84 -3.01 -18.09
C VAL A 127 -32.87 -4.12 -18.29
N ASP A 128 -33.43 -4.70 -17.23
CA ASP A 128 -34.47 -5.73 -17.33
C ASP A 128 -35.68 -5.22 -18.12
N SER A 129 -36.05 -3.96 -17.89
CA SER A 129 -37.13 -3.30 -18.62
C SER A 129 -36.79 -3.05 -20.10
N ILE A 130 -35.53 -2.74 -20.43
CA ILE A 130 -35.07 -2.60 -21.82
C ILE A 130 -35.10 -3.96 -22.52
N LEU A 131 -34.60 -5.01 -21.86
CA LEU A 131 -34.58 -6.37 -22.41
C LEU A 131 -35.99 -6.91 -22.69
N GLN A 132 -36.96 -6.57 -21.83
CA GLN A 132 -38.36 -6.86 -22.10
C GLN A 132 -38.86 -6.15 -23.36
N SER A 133 -38.62 -4.85 -23.51
CA SER A 133 -39.00 -4.10 -24.71
C SER A 133 -38.33 -4.66 -25.98
N ILE A 134 -37.07 -5.06 -25.91
CA ILE A 134 -36.38 -5.72 -27.04
C ILE A 134 -37.02 -7.06 -27.39
N SER A 135 -37.40 -7.84 -26.38
CA SER A 135 -38.11 -9.11 -26.62
C SER A 135 -39.44 -8.88 -27.31
N GLU A 136 -40.16 -7.82 -26.94
CA GLU A 136 -41.41 -7.43 -27.61
C GLU A 136 -41.17 -7.00 -29.07
N LEU A 137 -40.06 -6.34 -29.39
CA LEU A 137 -39.71 -5.98 -30.78
C LEU A 137 -39.58 -7.20 -31.70
N SER A 138 -39.01 -8.32 -31.21
CA SER A 138 -38.89 -9.57 -32.00
C SER A 138 -40.26 -10.08 -32.50
N SER A 139 -41.32 -9.86 -31.72
CA SER A 139 -42.68 -10.26 -32.10
C SER A 139 -43.33 -9.35 -33.15
N LYS A 140 -42.75 -8.16 -33.41
CA LYS A 140 -43.33 -7.12 -34.28
C LYS A 140 -42.73 -7.06 -35.67
N ALA A 141 -41.58 -7.70 -35.90
CA ALA A 141 -40.93 -7.79 -37.19
C ALA A 141 -40.13 -9.08 -37.31
N SER A 142 -40.13 -9.68 -38.51
CA SER A 142 -39.38 -10.93 -38.78
C SER A 142 -38.00 -10.62 -39.37
N GLY A 143 -37.05 -11.52 -39.14
CA GLY A 143 -35.69 -11.41 -39.71
C GLY A 143 -34.79 -10.39 -39.02
N ILE A 144 -35.15 -9.96 -37.80
CA ILE A 144 -34.37 -8.99 -37.00
C ILE A 144 -33.73 -9.60 -35.75
N ASP A 145 -33.98 -10.88 -35.47
CA ASP A 145 -33.58 -11.52 -34.22
C ASP A 145 -32.06 -11.49 -33.99
N ASP A 146 -31.26 -11.75 -35.03
CA ASP A 146 -29.80 -11.68 -34.94
C ASP A 146 -29.32 -10.27 -34.56
N LYS A 147 -29.95 -9.23 -35.11
CA LYS A 147 -29.62 -7.83 -34.79
C LYS A 147 -30.03 -7.47 -33.37
N LEU A 148 -31.20 -7.92 -32.93
CA LEU A 148 -31.67 -7.73 -31.56
C LEU A 148 -30.78 -8.48 -30.55
N ALA A 149 -30.29 -9.67 -30.88
CA ALA A 149 -29.37 -10.43 -30.04
C ALA A 149 -28.06 -9.67 -29.79
N VAL A 150 -27.49 -9.03 -30.82
CA VAL A 150 -26.30 -8.17 -30.68
C VAL A 150 -26.60 -6.97 -29.77
N ILE A 151 -27.76 -6.32 -29.91
CA ILE A 151 -28.15 -5.19 -29.03
C ILE A 151 -28.26 -5.65 -27.56
N VAL A 152 -28.89 -6.81 -27.33
CA VAL A 152 -29.00 -7.41 -25.99
C VAL A 152 -27.63 -7.70 -25.38
N GLU A 153 -26.71 -8.24 -26.16
CA GLU A 153 -25.34 -8.49 -25.72
C GLU A 153 -24.68 -7.18 -25.27
N LYS A 154 -24.78 -6.10 -26.06
CA LYS A 154 -24.20 -4.80 -25.69
C LYS A 154 -24.78 -4.22 -24.40
N ILE A 155 -26.08 -4.36 -24.18
CA ILE A 155 -26.74 -3.92 -22.95
C ILE A 155 -26.26 -4.72 -21.74
N LYS A 156 -26.11 -6.05 -21.90
CA LYS A 156 -25.62 -6.93 -20.85
C LYS A 156 -24.16 -6.67 -20.51
N ASP A 157 -23.32 -6.43 -21.51
CA ASP A 157 -21.91 -6.07 -21.32
C ASP A 157 -21.80 -4.74 -20.55
N ALA A 158 -22.59 -3.73 -20.91
CA ALA A 158 -22.62 -2.44 -20.20
C ALA A 158 -22.98 -2.61 -18.71
N LEU A 159 -24.02 -3.41 -18.43
CA LEU A 159 -24.42 -3.76 -17.06
C LEU A 159 -23.32 -4.56 -16.33
N GLY A 160 -22.66 -5.49 -17.03
CA GLY A 160 -21.53 -6.24 -16.50
C GLY A 160 -20.41 -5.33 -15.99
N TYR A 161 -20.04 -4.30 -16.77
CA TYR A 161 -19.07 -3.30 -16.34
C TYR A 161 -19.55 -2.48 -15.13
N LYS A 162 -20.85 -2.16 -15.04
CA LYS A 162 -21.42 -1.50 -13.85
C LYS A 162 -21.26 -2.33 -12.59
N LEU A 163 -21.57 -3.62 -12.68
CA LEU A 163 -21.47 -4.55 -11.56
C LEU A 163 -20.00 -4.76 -11.15
N GLU A 164 -19.09 -4.87 -12.13
CA GLU A 164 -17.66 -4.93 -11.86
C GLU A 164 -17.18 -3.67 -11.13
N MET A 165 -17.55 -2.48 -11.58
CA MET A 165 -17.20 -1.22 -10.89
C MET A 165 -17.69 -1.19 -9.45
N SER A 166 -18.93 -1.65 -9.20
CA SER A 166 -19.49 -1.67 -7.84
C SER A 166 -18.81 -2.66 -6.89
N SER A 167 -18.07 -3.63 -7.43
CA SER A 167 -17.34 -4.63 -6.65
C SER A 167 -15.92 -4.17 -6.28
N ILE A 168 -15.44 -3.06 -6.86
CA ILE A 168 -14.12 -2.52 -6.59
C ILE A 168 -14.22 -1.61 -5.36
N ASP A 169 -13.46 -1.93 -4.29
CA ASP A 169 -13.28 -1.00 -3.18
C ASP A 169 -12.34 0.13 -3.63
N SER A 170 -12.95 1.26 -4.00
CA SER A 170 -12.26 2.51 -4.28
C SER A 170 -12.50 3.56 -3.21
N SER A 171 -12.96 3.15 -2.02
CA SER A 171 -13.29 4.09 -0.98
C SER A 171 -12.06 4.90 -0.57
N GLU A 172 -12.25 6.20 -0.47
CA GLU A 172 -11.21 7.08 0.04
C GLU A 172 -10.94 6.82 1.53
N GLU A 173 -11.95 6.32 2.24
CA GLU A 173 -11.85 5.96 3.65
C GLU A 173 -10.90 4.79 3.91
N SER A 174 -11.00 3.68 3.16
CA SER A 174 -10.10 2.54 3.34
C SER A 174 -8.65 2.91 3.00
N PHE A 175 -8.44 3.66 1.92
CA PHE A 175 -7.12 4.18 1.54
C PHE A 175 -6.54 5.12 2.61
N ASN A 176 -7.31 6.11 3.06
CA ASN A 176 -6.84 7.09 4.05
C ASN A 176 -6.58 6.44 5.41
N SER A 177 -7.38 5.44 5.81
CA SER A 177 -7.17 4.68 7.03
C SER A 177 -5.85 3.92 6.99
N ASN A 178 -5.58 3.18 5.91
CA ASN A 178 -4.32 2.46 5.73
C ASN A 178 -3.12 3.41 5.71
N MET A 179 -3.22 4.51 4.95
CA MET A 179 -2.16 5.51 4.86
C MET A 179 -1.85 6.12 6.22
N SER A 180 -2.88 6.50 6.97
CA SER A 180 -2.72 7.06 8.32
C SER A 180 -2.03 6.08 9.26
N SER A 181 -2.39 4.79 9.19
CA SER A 181 -1.76 3.74 10.00
C SER A 181 -0.27 3.58 9.68
N TYR A 182 0.12 3.60 8.40
CA TYR A 182 1.53 3.52 8.03
C TYR A 182 2.33 4.75 8.45
N GLU A 183 1.75 5.95 8.27
CA GLU A 183 2.39 7.20 8.70
C GLU A 183 2.55 7.28 10.22
N GLU A 184 1.57 6.78 10.98
CA GLU A 184 1.66 6.67 12.44
C GLU A 184 2.77 5.70 12.85
N GLY A 185 2.88 4.55 12.19
CA GLY A 185 3.98 3.61 12.39
C GLY A 185 5.34 4.25 12.15
N ILE A 186 5.49 5.06 11.09
CA ILE A 186 6.72 5.80 10.82
C ILE A 186 7.02 6.79 11.94
N LYS A 187 6.02 7.57 12.37
CA LYS A 187 6.17 8.56 13.46
C LYS A 187 6.58 7.91 14.77
N GLU A 188 6.16 6.68 15.03
CA GLU A 188 6.53 5.93 16.23
C GLU A 188 8.00 5.48 16.20
N ILE A 189 8.47 4.96 15.07
CA ILE A 189 9.83 4.38 14.97
C ILE A 189 10.91 5.42 14.66
N GLU A 190 10.58 6.50 13.95
CA GLU A 190 11.53 7.50 13.44
C GLU A 190 12.42 8.12 14.55
N PRO A 191 11.90 8.49 15.74
CA PRO A 191 12.73 9.07 16.79
C PRO A 191 13.82 8.10 17.28
N ARG A 192 13.47 6.81 17.47
CA ARG A 192 14.41 5.78 17.93
C ARG A 192 15.42 5.44 16.84
N TYR A 193 14.95 5.32 15.60
CA TYR A 193 15.80 5.10 14.43
C TYR A 193 16.89 6.18 14.31
N LYS A 194 16.50 7.47 14.32
CA LYS A 194 17.45 8.60 14.27
C LYS A 194 18.37 8.65 15.48
N TRP A 195 17.87 8.31 16.67
CA TRP A 195 18.70 8.26 17.86
C TRP A 195 19.79 7.19 17.74
N LEU A 196 19.44 5.98 17.30
CA LEU A 196 20.38 4.87 17.11
C LEU A 196 21.41 5.21 16.03
N GLU A 197 21.00 5.76 14.90
CA GLU A 197 21.90 6.18 13.82
C GLU A 197 22.98 7.13 14.34
N ASN A 198 22.57 8.22 15.01
CA ASN A 198 23.48 9.19 15.59
C ASN A 198 24.36 8.57 16.68
N ARG A 199 23.80 7.68 17.51
CA ARG A 199 24.53 7.05 18.60
C ARG A 199 25.60 6.09 18.09
N ILE A 200 25.28 5.26 17.10
CA ILE A 200 26.23 4.38 16.42
C ILE A 200 27.36 5.19 15.81
N ASN A 201 27.04 6.26 15.07
CA ASN A 201 28.05 7.13 14.45
C ASN A 201 28.97 7.76 15.49
N SER A 202 28.40 8.29 16.59
CA SER A 202 29.19 8.84 17.70
C SER A 202 30.12 7.80 18.35
N HIS A 203 29.66 6.56 18.56
CA HIS A 203 30.53 5.51 19.09
C HIS A 203 31.62 5.08 18.10
N LYS A 204 31.33 5.03 16.79
CA LYS A 204 32.32 4.75 15.74
C LYS A 204 33.42 5.82 15.70
N GLU A 205 33.05 7.10 15.77
CA GLU A 205 34.00 8.21 15.84
C GLU A 205 34.89 8.12 17.08
N ALA A 206 34.29 7.88 18.26
CA ALA A 206 35.02 7.74 19.50
C ALA A 206 35.94 6.51 19.50
N GLN A 207 35.48 5.37 18.99
CA GLN A 207 36.32 4.18 18.80
C GLN A 207 37.53 4.52 17.93
N GLY A 208 37.32 5.15 16.77
CA GLY A 208 38.39 5.53 15.86
C GLY A 208 39.35 6.57 16.45
N TYR A 209 38.91 7.41 17.39
CA TYR A 209 39.80 8.28 18.16
C TYR A 209 40.69 7.49 19.13
N TRP A 210 40.09 6.55 19.90
CA TRP A 210 40.80 5.76 20.89
C TRP A 210 41.78 4.77 20.27
N GLU A 211 41.43 4.17 19.13
CA GLU A 211 42.32 3.29 18.35
C GLU A 211 43.57 4.02 17.82
N LYS A 212 43.51 5.34 17.67
CA LYS A 212 44.65 6.18 17.25
C LYS A 212 45.52 6.65 18.41
N GLN A 213 45.12 6.39 19.66
CA GLN A 213 45.95 6.78 20.79
C GLN A 213 47.22 5.93 20.83
N PRO A 214 48.38 6.53 21.13
CA PRO A 214 49.63 5.78 21.24
C PRO A 214 49.51 4.73 22.35
N LEU A 215 49.98 3.50 22.16
CA LEU A 215 49.93 2.44 23.17
C LEU A 215 51.28 2.35 23.90
N VAL A 216 51.54 3.32 24.76
CA VAL A 216 52.76 3.36 25.60
C VAL A 216 52.40 2.87 26.99
N SER A 217 53.21 1.98 27.55
CA SER A 217 53.06 1.57 28.96
C SER A 217 53.55 2.68 29.89
N ASP A 218 52.95 2.84 31.08
CA ASP A 218 53.32 3.91 32.03
C ASP A 218 54.83 3.89 32.40
N LYS A 219 55.50 2.75 32.26
CA LYS A 219 56.96 2.60 32.47
C LYS A 219 57.81 3.29 31.38
N GLN A 220 57.27 3.50 30.19
CA GLN A 220 57.98 4.10 29.04
C GLN A 220 57.72 5.61 28.91
N GLU A 221 56.68 6.15 29.57
CA GLU A 221 56.44 7.61 29.64
C GLU A 221 57.37 8.30 30.65
N VAL A 222 57.82 7.59 31.69
CA VAL A 222 58.70 8.15 32.73
C VAL A 222 60.18 8.19 32.28
N GLU A 223 60.52 7.50 31.19
CA GLU A 223 61.89 7.45 30.63
C GLU A 223 62.10 8.37 29.41
N ALA A 224 61.08 9.15 29.00
CA ALA A 224 61.12 10.10 27.90
C ALA A 224 61.11 11.56 28.39
#